data_AF-A0A1Y2GWK9-F1
#
_entry.id   AF-A0A1Y2GWK9-F1
#
_cell.length_a   1.000
_cell.length_b   1.000
_cell.length_c   1.000
_cell.angle_alpha   90.00
_cell.angle_beta   90.00
_cell.angle_gamma   90.00
#
_symmetry.space_group_name_H-M   'P 1'
#
loop_
_entity.id
_entity.type
_entity.pdbx_description
1 polymer ?
#
loop_
_entity_poly.entity_id
_entity_poly.type
_entity_poly.pdbx_seq_one_letter_code
_entity_poly.pdbx_strand_id
1 'polypeptide(L)'
;MAPTTDTKYFPSDSKQLMSVTRDGPLFILTMLDNENRFTKEFCGGICDALDYVSDIVDKEDLKEAALITRGGAEKFYSNGLHFEKALAIPNFPEDIFMPMLHKILMFSLPTVACINGHAFAGGMLMAMTHDYRVMRSDRGFMCMNEIDLPAPLPTGMSALLRYKLPHHVYRSVVLEARRYSAKDALASHIVDAIPDKEGVDAAFELAKTIARKVAPKAKAGSIIGLIKEDMYPEVAAFLLNKHAKL
;
A
#
# COMPACT_ATOMS: atom_id res chain seq x y z
N MET A 1 -30.10 -11.88 -7.75
CA MET A 1 -29.19 -11.50 -8.84
C MET A 1 -27.78 -11.67 -8.32
N ALA A 2 -26.92 -12.44 -8.98
CA ALA A 2 -25.50 -12.43 -8.64
C ALA A 2 -25.00 -11.00 -8.85
N PRO A 3 -24.30 -10.37 -7.89
CA PRO A 3 -23.73 -9.06 -8.13
C PRO A 3 -22.73 -9.21 -9.27
N THR A 4 -23.00 -8.55 -10.38
CA THR A 4 -22.05 -8.37 -11.47
C THR A 4 -20.83 -7.67 -10.88
N THR A 5 -19.77 -8.44 -10.65
CA THR A 5 -18.47 -7.92 -10.21
C THR A 5 -17.81 -7.23 -11.40
N ASP A 6 -18.30 -6.04 -11.75
CA ASP A 6 -17.70 -5.24 -12.80
C ASP A 6 -16.27 -4.91 -12.39
N THR A 7 -15.33 -5.55 -13.09
CA THR A 7 -13.90 -5.35 -12.89
C THR A 7 -13.48 -4.13 -13.68
N LYS A 8 -12.98 -3.10 -13.00
CA LYS A 8 -12.41 -1.91 -13.66
C LYS A 8 -10.90 -2.04 -13.74
N TYR A 9 -10.30 -1.66 -14.87
CA TYR A 9 -8.86 -1.76 -15.10
C TYR A 9 -8.21 -0.38 -15.23
N PHE A 10 -6.96 -0.27 -14.77
CA PHE A 10 -6.19 0.96 -14.75
C PHE A 10 -4.72 0.72 -15.17
N PRO A 11 -4.08 1.67 -15.88
CA PRO A 11 -4.71 2.80 -16.57
C PRO A 11 -5.73 2.32 -17.62
N SER A 12 -6.69 3.17 -17.98
CA SER A 12 -7.80 2.80 -18.87
C SER A 12 -7.47 2.91 -20.36
N ASP A 13 -6.41 3.65 -20.69
CA ASP A 13 -6.01 4.07 -22.03
C ASP A 13 -4.69 3.44 -22.51
N SER A 14 -4.06 2.63 -21.68
CA SER A 14 -2.77 2.00 -21.94
C SER A 14 -2.70 0.59 -21.36
N LYS A 15 -1.49 0.02 -21.22
CA LYS A 15 -1.33 -1.32 -20.63
C LYS A 15 -1.99 -1.33 -19.25
N GLN A 16 -2.96 -2.21 -19.07
CA GLN A 16 -3.64 -2.38 -17.78
C GLN A 16 -2.65 -2.98 -16.77
N LEU A 17 -2.30 -2.20 -15.74
CA LEU A 17 -1.34 -2.56 -14.70
C LEU A 17 -2.02 -3.00 -13.40
N MET A 18 -3.30 -2.68 -13.24
CA MET A 18 -4.09 -3.09 -12.08
C MET A 18 -5.58 -3.17 -12.40
N SER A 19 -6.32 -3.83 -11.53
CA SER A 19 -7.77 -3.86 -11.57
C SER A 19 -8.38 -3.58 -10.20
N VAL A 20 -9.62 -3.09 -10.18
CA VAL A 20 -10.45 -2.97 -8.99
C VAL A 20 -11.69 -3.84 -9.20
N THR A 21 -11.96 -4.72 -8.23
CA THR A 21 -13.16 -5.57 -8.18
C THR A 21 -13.93 -5.31 -6.89
N ARG A 22 -15.23 -5.57 -6.88
CA ARG A 22 -16.07 -5.50 -5.67
C ARG A 22 -16.42 -6.90 -5.16
N ASP A 23 -16.36 -7.08 -3.85
CA ASP A 23 -16.86 -8.26 -3.13
C ASP A 23 -17.62 -7.78 -1.89
N GLY A 24 -18.94 -7.62 -2.03
CA GLY A 24 -19.78 -7.00 -1.00
C GLY A 24 -19.28 -5.58 -0.67
N PRO A 25 -18.92 -5.28 0.59
CA PRO A 25 -18.39 -3.96 0.99
C PRO A 25 -16.90 -3.78 0.65
N LEU A 26 -16.24 -4.75 0.01
CA LEU A 26 -14.81 -4.70 -0.25
C LEU A 26 -14.52 -4.20 -1.66
N PHE A 27 -13.62 -3.24 -1.78
CA PHE A 27 -12.92 -2.91 -3.00
C PHE A 27 -11.57 -3.62 -2.99
N ILE A 28 -11.27 -4.41 -4.02
CA ILE A 28 -10.03 -5.19 -4.13
C ILE A 28 -9.24 -4.65 -5.32
N LEU A 29 -8.19 -3.90 -5.03
CA LEU A 29 -7.20 -3.44 -6.01
C LEU A 29 -6.12 -4.51 -6.17
N THR A 30 -6.07 -5.13 -7.35
CA THR A 30 -5.08 -6.15 -7.70
C THR A 30 -4.06 -5.58 -8.68
N MET A 31 -2.79 -5.60 -8.31
CA MET A 31 -1.67 -5.16 -9.14
C MET A 31 -1.21 -6.30 -10.06
N LEU A 32 -1.31 -6.11 -11.38
CA LEU A 32 -1.26 -7.18 -12.38
C LEU A 32 0.10 -7.31 -13.11
N ASP A 33 1.07 -6.45 -12.81
CA ASP A 33 2.39 -6.54 -13.42
C ASP A 33 3.27 -7.59 -12.71
N ASN A 34 4.26 -8.15 -13.40
CA ASN A 34 5.03 -9.30 -12.89
C ASN A 34 5.71 -9.02 -11.54
N GLU A 35 6.38 -7.86 -11.42
CA GLU A 35 7.08 -7.45 -10.19
C GLU A 35 6.43 -6.22 -9.52
N ASN A 36 5.35 -5.68 -10.11
CA ASN A 36 4.66 -4.47 -9.65
C ASN A 36 5.64 -3.34 -9.32
N ARG A 37 6.52 -3.03 -10.27
CA ARG A 37 7.51 -1.96 -10.11
C ARG A 37 6.89 -0.60 -10.38
N PHE A 38 7.14 0.35 -9.49
CA PHE A 38 6.60 1.70 -9.61
C PHE A 38 7.29 2.46 -10.75
N THR A 39 6.56 2.65 -11.84
CA THR A 39 6.81 3.64 -12.88
C THR A 39 5.84 4.82 -12.71
N LYS A 40 5.98 5.87 -13.52
CA LYS A 40 5.01 6.98 -13.51
C LYS A 40 3.59 6.50 -13.80
N GLU A 41 3.45 5.62 -14.78
CA GLU A 41 2.17 5.04 -15.22
C GLU A 41 1.58 4.14 -14.13
N PHE A 42 2.42 3.37 -13.43
CA PHE A 42 1.96 2.53 -12.33
C PHE A 42 1.44 3.38 -11.16
N CYS A 43 2.19 4.41 -10.74
CA CYS A 43 1.75 5.31 -9.68
C CYS A 43 0.46 6.05 -10.06
N GLY A 44 0.36 6.53 -11.32
CA GLY A 44 -0.85 7.15 -11.85
C GLY A 44 -2.05 6.21 -11.81
N GLY A 45 -1.88 4.96 -12.26
CA GLY A 45 -2.95 3.95 -12.21
C GLY A 45 -3.45 3.67 -10.79
N ILE A 46 -2.56 3.66 -9.78
CA ILE A 46 -2.98 3.53 -8.37
C ILE A 46 -3.83 4.74 -7.96
N CYS A 47 -3.40 5.95 -8.29
CA CYS A 47 -4.17 7.16 -8.00
C CYS A 47 -5.55 7.14 -8.66
N ASP A 48 -5.63 6.79 -9.95
CA ASP A 48 -6.89 6.70 -10.70
C ASP A 48 -7.82 5.61 -10.13
N ALA A 49 -7.26 4.48 -9.68
CA ALA A 49 -8.03 3.42 -9.04
C ALA A 49 -8.60 3.88 -7.69
N LEU A 50 -7.85 4.65 -6.90
CA LEU A 50 -8.34 5.24 -5.65
C LEU A 50 -9.44 6.27 -5.91
N ASP A 51 -9.28 7.12 -6.92
CA ASP A 51 -10.31 8.10 -7.31
C ASP A 51 -11.59 7.41 -7.76
N TYR A 52 -11.48 6.34 -8.55
CA TYR A 52 -12.61 5.51 -8.93
C TYR A 52 -13.34 4.91 -7.71
N VAL A 53 -12.60 4.40 -6.71
CA VAL A 53 -13.22 3.85 -5.49
C VAL A 53 -13.95 4.94 -4.71
N SER A 54 -13.33 6.11 -4.50
CA SER A 54 -13.99 7.24 -3.83
C SER A 54 -15.26 7.67 -4.56
N ASP A 55 -15.19 7.80 -5.89
CA ASP A 55 -16.31 8.15 -6.74
C ASP A 55 -17.49 7.18 -6.58
N ILE A 56 -17.23 5.87 -6.52
CA ILE A 56 -18.29 4.87 -6.34
C ILE A 56 -18.89 4.97 -4.94
N VAL A 57 -18.05 5.13 -3.91
CA VAL A 57 -18.50 5.28 -2.52
C VAL A 57 -19.43 6.48 -2.37
N ASP A 58 -19.07 7.61 -2.95
CA ASP A 58 -19.85 8.85 -2.87
C ASP A 58 -21.12 8.76 -3.72
N LYS A 59 -21.04 8.27 -4.96
CA LYS A 59 -22.20 8.15 -5.87
C LYS A 59 -23.25 7.17 -5.37
N GLU A 60 -22.82 6.06 -4.75
CA GLU A 60 -23.72 5.04 -4.20
C GLU A 60 -24.04 5.25 -2.70
N ASP A 61 -23.50 6.30 -2.08
CA ASP A 61 -23.62 6.61 -0.65
C ASP A 61 -23.28 5.42 0.28
N LEU A 62 -22.19 4.71 -0.01
CA LEU A 62 -21.82 3.48 0.69
C LEU A 62 -21.41 3.76 2.14
N LYS A 63 -22.15 3.18 3.09
CA LYS A 63 -21.83 3.28 4.53
C LYS A 63 -20.91 2.18 5.05
N GLU A 64 -20.70 1.14 4.24
CA GLU A 64 -19.78 0.05 4.53
C GLU A 64 -18.86 -0.14 3.33
N ALA A 65 -17.57 0.19 3.52
CA ALA A 65 -16.57 0.08 2.48
C ALA A 65 -15.18 -0.11 3.09
N ALA A 66 -14.35 -0.95 2.48
CA ALA A 66 -12.93 -1.06 2.78
C ALA A 66 -12.14 -1.39 1.52
N LEU A 67 -10.91 -0.90 1.44
CA LEU A 67 -9.99 -1.17 0.33
C LEU A 67 -8.96 -2.22 0.72
N ILE A 68 -8.76 -3.22 -0.14
CA ILE A 68 -7.66 -4.16 -0.08
C ILE A 68 -6.75 -3.93 -1.29
N THR A 69 -5.45 -3.82 -1.07
CA THR A 69 -4.45 -3.90 -2.15
C THR A 69 -3.74 -5.25 -2.11
N ARG A 70 -3.46 -5.86 -3.27
CA ARG A 70 -2.70 -7.12 -3.38
C ARG A 70 -1.92 -7.20 -4.69
N GLY A 71 -0.89 -8.03 -4.71
CA GLY A 71 -0.31 -8.52 -5.95
C GLY A 71 -1.23 -9.54 -6.64
N GLY A 72 -1.26 -9.49 -7.98
CA GLY A 72 -1.93 -10.46 -8.84
C GLY A 72 -1.09 -11.72 -9.06
N ALA A 73 0.24 -11.57 -9.15
CA ALA A 73 1.18 -12.68 -9.18
C ALA A 73 1.51 -13.19 -7.76
N GLU A 74 1.84 -14.47 -7.59
CA GLU A 74 2.10 -15.05 -6.27
C GLU A 74 3.39 -14.55 -5.58
N LYS A 75 4.38 -14.14 -6.38
CA LYS A 75 5.74 -13.90 -5.88
C LYS A 75 5.93 -12.50 -5.30
N PHE A 76 5.23 -11.50 -5.81
CA PHE A 76 5.44 -10.10 -5.46
C PHE A 76 4.13 -9.46 -5.03
N TYR A 77 4.19 -8.76 -3.90
CA TYR A 77 3.30 -7.64 -3.67
C TYR A 77 3.80 -6.47 -4.52
N SER A 78 5.03 -6.02 -4.28
CA SER A 78 5.77 -5.08 -5.15
C SER A 78 7.28 -5.13 -4.90
N ASN A 79 8.06 -5.03 -5.96
CA ASN A 79 9.53 -4.95 -5.91
C ASN A 79 10.07 -3.51 -5.96
N GLY A 80 9.27 -2.54 -5.51
CA GLY A 80 9.71 -1.15 -5.36
C GLY A 80 9.79 -0.40 -6.70
N LEU A 81 10.65 0.62 -6.76
CA LEU A 81 10.74 1.47 -7.95
C LEU A 81 11.30 0.70 -9.16
N HIS A 82 10.87 1.11 -10.36
CA HIS A 82 11.62 0.77 -11.57
C HIS A 82 12.80 1.75 -11.72
N PHE A 83 13.95 1.39 -11.14
CA PHE A 83 15.08 2.31 -10.93
C PHE A 83 15.47 3.12 -12.17
N GLU A 84 15.69 2.48 -13.33
CA GLU A 84 16.07 3.18 -14.56
C GLU A 84 15.04 4.21 -15.04
N LYS A 85 13.75 3.86 -14.98
CA LYS A 85 12.65 4.76 -15.38
C LYS A 85 12.45 5.89 -14.38
N ALA A 86 12.67 5.61 -13.09
CA ALA A 86 12.61 6.63 -12.04
C ALA A 86 13.77 7.64 -12.19
N LEU A 87 14.99 7.18 -12.48
CA LEU A 87 16.15 8.05 -12.72
C LEU A 87 15.99 8.94 -13.96
N ALA A 88 15.23 8.48 -14.96
CA ALA A 88 14.94 9.27 -16.15
C ALA A 88 13.98 10.46 -15.90
N ILE A 89 13.35 10.53 -14.73
CA ILE A 89 12.40 11.57 -14.36
C ILE A 89 12.98 12.39 -13.19
N PRO A 90 13.26 13.69 -13.39
CA PRO A 90 13.71 14.56 -12.30
C PRO A 90 12.71 14.53 -11.14
N ASN A 91 13.23 14.40 -9.91
CA ASN A 91 12.43 14.38 -8.67
C ASN A 91 11.28 13.35 -8.69
N PHE A 92 11.46 12.20 -9.36
CA PHE A 92 10.46 11.13 -9.37
C PHE A 92 9.92 10.76 -7.97
N PRO A 93 10.77 10.64 -6.93
CA PRO A 93 10.28 10.39 -5.58
C PRO A 93 9.29 11.46 -5.10
N GLU A 94 9.65 12.74 -5.21
CA GLU A 94 8.90 13.87 -4.69
C GLU A 94 7.66 14.22 -5.52
N ASP A 95 7.74 14.06 -6.83
CA ASP A 95 6.71 14.56 -7.74
C ASP A 95 5.70 13.48 -8.13
N ILE A 96 6.02 12.19 -7.91
CA ILE A 96 5.19 11.07 -8.36
C ILE A 96 4.96 10.05 -7.25
N PHE A 97 6.02 9.48 -6.68
CA PHE A 97 5.87 8.35 -5.76
C PHE A 97 5.36 8.76 -4.37
N MET A 98 5.92 9.80 -3.75
CA MET A 98 5.47 10.29 -2.45
C MET A 98 4.03 10.86 -2.46
N PRO A 99 3.58 11.58 -3.51
CA PRO A 99 2.17 11.95 -3.65
C PRO A 99 1.22 10.74 -3.72
N MET A 100 1.61 9.66 -4.41
CA MET A 100 0.83 8.42 -4.41
C MET A 100 0.80 7.78 -3.01
N LEU A 101 1.94 7.74 -2.29
CA LEU A 101 1.96 7.27 -0.90
C LEU A 101 1.05 8.10 0.00
N HIS A 102 1.09 9.43 -0.13
CA HIS A 102 0.22 10.36 0.60
C HIS A 102 -1.26 10.05 0.33
N LYS A 103 -1.65 9.87 -0.93
CA LYS A 103 -3.03 9.59 -1.32
C LYS A 103 -3.56 8.30 -0.68
N ILE A 104 -2.73 7.25 -0.60
CA ILE A 104 -3.11 6.01 0.11
C ILE A 104 -3.19 6.25 1.62
N LEU A 105 -2.20 6.94 2.20
CA LEU A 105 -2.13 7.19 3.64
C LEU A 105 -3.33 8.00 4.13
N MET A 106 -3.80 8.98 3.35
CA MET A 106 -4.95 9.83 3.67
C MET A 106 -6.29 9.28 3.17
N PHE A 107 -6.32 8.07 2.60
CA PHE A 107 -7.52 7.56 1.95
C PHE A 107 -8.68 7.42 2.95
N SER A 108 -9.85 7.96 2.60
CA SER A 108 -11.04 8.09 3.46
C SER A 108 -11.81 6.78 3.68
N LEU A 109 -11.20 5.63 3.37
CA LEU A 109 -11.69 4.30 3.73
C LEU A 109 -10.66 3.58 4.59
N PRO A 110 -11.10 2.59 5.40
CA PRO A 110 -10.19 1.60 5.97
C PRO A 110 -9.43 0.87 4.85
N THR A 111 -8.11 0.77 4.98
CA THR A 111 -7.24 0.13 3.98
C THR A 111 -6.46 -1.06 4.54
N VAL A 112 -6.33 -2.13 3.75
CA VAL A 112 -5.57 -3.33 4.09
C VAL A 112 -4.58 -3.67 2.97
N ALA A 113 -3.29 -3.71 3.28
CA ALA A 113 -2.29 -4.27 2.39
C ALA A 113 -2.22 -5.79 2.56
N CYS A 114 -2.64 -6.54 1.54
CA CYS A 114 -2.49 -7.99 1.47
C CYS A 114 -1.17 -8.33 0.77
N ILE A 115 -0.10 -8.48 1.57
CA ILE A 115 1.26 -8.77 1.15
C ILE A 115 1.37 -10.27 0.83
N ASN A 116 0.95 -10.64 -0.38
CA ASN A 116 0.94 -12.01 -0.89
C ASN A 116 2.36 -12.56 -1.17
N GLY A 117 3.36 -11.69 -1.28
CA GLY A 117 4.73 -12.04 -1.65
C GLY A 117 5.76 -11.01 -1.19
N HIS A 118 6.85 -10.84 -1.93
CA HIS A 118 7.87 -9.83 -1.58
C HIS A 118 7.33 -8.40 -1.66
N ALA A 119 7.67 -7.58 -0.65
CA ALA A 119 7.42 -6.15 -0.60
C ALA A 119 8.75 -5.44 -0.28
N PHE A 120 9.44 -4.95 -1.32
CA PHE A 120 10.80 -4.42 -1.22
C PHE A 120 10.83 -2.93 -1.51
N ALA A 121 11.66 -2.18 -0.77
CA ALA A 121 11.88 -0.74 -0.96
C ALA A 121 10.53 0.00 -1.01
N GLY A 122 10.22 0.64 -2.15
CA GLY A 122 8.92 1.26 -2.41
C GLY A 122 7.71 0.35 -2.13
N GLY A 123 7.83 -0.97 -2.31
CA GLY A 123 6.75 -1.92 -2.04
C GLY A 123 6.46 -2.05 -0.55
N MET A 124 7.51 -2.00 0.28
CA MET A 124 7.36 -1.90 1.74
C MET A 124 6.76 -0.54 2.12
N LEU A 125 7.22 0.55 1.52
CA LEU A 125 6.64 1.89 1.77
C LEU A 125 5.15 1.94 1.45
N MET A 126 4.71 1.41 0.30
CA MET A 126 3.29 1.33 -0.07
C MET A 126 2.50 0.44 0.89
N ALA A 127 3.05 -0.68 1.37
CA ALA A 127 2.37 -1.47 2.40
C ALA A 127 2.22 -0.69 3.71
N MET A 128 3.21 0.12 4.06
CA MET A 128 3.22 0.93 5.28
C MET A 128 2.26 2.13 5.23
N THR A 129 1.76 2.56 4.07
CA THR A 129 0.71 3.58 4.02
C THR A 129 -0.67 3.06 4.38
N HIS A 130 -0.87 1.74 4.44
CA HIS A 130 -2.16 1.16 4.79
C HIS A 130 -2.44 1.18 6.29
N ASP A 131 -3.72 1.09 6.66
CA ASP A 131 -4.13 0.99 8.06
C ASP A 131 -3.67 -0.34 8.65
N TYR A 132 -3.95 -1.44 7.93
CA TYR A 132 -3.60 -2.81 8.29
C TYR A 132 -2.73 -3.48 7.23
N ARG A 133 -1.86 -4.39 7.65
CA ARG A 133 -0.99 -5.21 6.80
C ARG A 133 -1.16 -6.67 7.17
N VAL A 134 -1.48 -7.49 6.16
CA VAL A 134 -1.54 -8.95 6.28
C VAL A 134 -0.49 -9.54 5.36
N MET A 135 0.38 -10.39 5.89
CA MET A 135 1.43 -11.03 5.10
C MET A 135 1.22 -12.53 5.01
N ARG A 136 1.43 -13.10 3.81
CA ARG A 136 1.46 -14.55 3.61
C ARG A 136 2.51 -15.19 4.52
N SER A 137 2.16 -16.30 5.17
CA SER A 137 2.93 -16.92 6.25
C SER A 137 4.18 -17.69 5.79
N ASP A 138 4.15 -18.31 4.62
CA ASP A 138 5.17 -19.27 4.15
C ASP A 138 6.25 -18.67 3.23
N ARG A 139 5.95 -17.55 2.55
CA ARG A 139 6.88 -16.97 1.57
C ARG A 139 6.67 -15.47 1.35
N GLY A 140 7.79 -14.79 1.19
CA GLY A 140 7.87 -13.34 0.97
C GLY A 140 8.79 -12.72 2.01
N PHE A 141 9.33 -11.54 1.69
CA PHE A 141 10.05 -10.72 2.67
C PHE A 141 9.57 -9.29 2.55
N MET A 142 9.51 -8.60 3.69
CA MET A 142 9.50 -7.14 3.74
C MET A 142 10.92 -6.65 3.97
N CYS A 143 11.38 -5.68 3.18
CA CYS A 143 12.76 -5.20 3.24
C CYS A 143 12.87 -3.78 2.68
N MET A 144 13.57 -2.89 3.39
CA MET A 144 14.09 -1.63 2.85
C MET A 144 15.56 -1.84 2.52
N ASN A 145 15.89 -2.09 1.25
CA ASN A 145 17.24 -2.46 0.80
C ASN A 145 18.00 -1.30 0.15
N GLU A 146 17.60 -0.05 0.39
CA GLU A 146 18.18 1.15 -0.19
C GLU A 146 19.67 1.30 0.13
N ILE A 147 20.09 0.93 1.35
CA ILE A 147 21.50 1.01 1.78
C ILE A 147 22.40 0.03 1.00
N ASP A 148 21.86 -1.10 0.54
CA ASP A 148 22.57 -2.06 -0.32
C ASP A 148 22.62 -1.59 -1.79
N LEU A 149 21.71 -0.69 -2.19
CA LEU A 149 21.59 -0.12 -3.54
C LEU A 149 22.14 1.32 -3.65
N PRO A 150 22.99 1.74 -2.69
CA PRO A 150 23.30 3.13 -2.34
C PRO A 150 22.28 4.22 -2.74
N ALA A 151 20.99 3.96 -2.54
CA ALA A 151 19.92 4.90 -2.89
C ALA A 151 19.53 5.76 -1.67
N PRO A 152 19.28 7.06 -1.83
CA PRO A 152 18.79 7.88 -0.73
C PRO A 152 17.37 7.47 -0.33
N LEU A 153 17.06 7.59 0.96
CA LEU A 153 15.70 7.49 1.49
C LEU A 153 15.20 8.91 1.83
N PRO A 154 14.37 9.55 0.98
CA PRO A 154 13.88 10.91 1.20
C PRO A 154 13.14 11.07 2.55
N THR A 155 13.14 12.31 3.08
CA THR A 155 12.58 12.63 4.41
C THR A 155 11.14 12.12 4.57
N GLY A 156 10.27 12.32 3.57
CA GLY A 156 8.87 11.87 3.63
C GLY A 156 8.74 10.34 3.78
N MET A 157 9.55 9.58 3.05
CA MET A 157 9.56 8.11 3.15
C MET A 157 10.16 7.63 4.49
N SER A 158 11.23 8.28 4.96
CA SER A 158 11.80 8.01 6.29
C SER A 158 10.79 8.31 7.40
N ALA A 159 10.08 9.43 7.32
CA ALA A 159 9.07 9.84 8.30
C ALA A 159 7.91 8.83 8.37
N LEU A 160 7.43 8.35 7.22
CA LEU A 160 6.41 7.30 7.16
C LEU A 160 6.87 6.05 7.91
N LEU A 161 8.07 5.55 7.63
CA LEU A 161 8.60 4.37 8.31
C LEU A 161 8.81 4.60 9.80
N ARG A 162 9.34 5.76 10.19
CA ARG A 162 9.59 6.12 11.59
C ARG A 162 8.30 6.16 12.40
N TYR A 163 7.22 6.65 11.80
CA TYR A 163 5.92 6.70 12.46
C TYR A 163 5.28 5.30 12.55
N LYS A 164 5.37 4.52 11.47
CA LYS A 164 4.66 3.24 11.36
C LYS A 164 5.40 2.06 11.99
N LEU A 165 6.66 2.22 12.38
CA LEU A 165 7.48 1.18 12.99
C LEU A 165 7.80 1.50 14.45
N PRO A 166 7.95 0.48 15.31
CA PRO A 166 8.64 0.66 16.58
C PRO A 166 10.05 1.22 16.36
N HIS A 167 10.48 2.14 17.22
CA HIS A 167 11.75 2.88 17.05
C HIS A 167 12.96 1.97 16.86
N HIS A 168 13.03 0.85 17.58
CA HIS A 168 14.15 -0.09 17.49
C HIS A 168 14.13 -0.91 16.18
N VAL A 169 12.94 -1.15 15.60
CA VAL A 169 12.77 -1.84 14.32
C VAL A 169 13.16 -0.93 13.17
N TYR A 170 12.83 0.37 13.26
CA TYR A 170 13.17 1.36 12.23
C TYR A 170 14.65 1.35 11.88
N ARG A 171 15.54 1.36 12.88
CA ARG A 171 17.01 1.31 12.66
C ARG A 171 17.42 0.09 11.83
N SER A 172 16.96 -1.10 12.20
CA SER A 172 17.32 -2.34 11.49
C SER A 172 16.68 -2.41 10.11
N VAL A 173 15.50 -1.82 9.92
CA VAL A 173 14.90 -1.67 8.60
C VAL A 173 15.77 -0.81 7.69
N VAL A 174 16.21 0.37 8.12
CA VAL A 174 16.87 1.34 7.22
C VAL A 174 18.39 1.27 7.15
N LEU A 175 19.07 0.81 8.21
CA LEU A 175 20.55 0.76 8.26
C LEU A 175 21.13 -0.64 8.10
N GLU A 176 20.32 -1.70 8.19
CA GLU A 176 20.80 -3.08 8.10
C GLU A 176 20.25 -3.82 6.87
N ALA A 177 19.35 -3.21 6.10
CA ALA A 177 18.61 -3.86 5.01
C ALA A 177 18.01 -5.22 5.42
N ARG A 178 17.57 -5.32 6.68
CA ARG A 178 17.12 -6.60 7.24
C ARG A 178 15.88 -7.08 6.48
N ARG A 179 15.95 -8.33 6.01
CA ARG A 179 14.80 -9.03 5.43
C ARG A 179 13.95 -9.63 6.55
N TYR A 180 12.67 -9.25 6.59
CA TYR A 180 11.72 -9.78 7.55
C TYR A 180 10.84 -10.84 6.89
N SER A 181 10.91 -12.07 7.39
CA SER A 181 9.93 -13.11 7.09
C SER A 181 8.56 -12.72 7.68
N ALA A 182 7.49 -13.42 7.33
CA ALA A 182 6.17 -13.13 7.89
C ALA A 182 6.13 -13.25 9.42
N LYS A 183 6.82 -14.25 9.98
CA LYS A 183 6.91 -14.45 11.44
C LYS A 183 7.71 -13.34 12.10
N ASP A 184 8.86 -12.96 11.53
CA ASP A 184 9.67 -11.85 12.05
C ASP A 184 8.96 -10.51 11.94
N ALA A 185 8.27 -10.28 10.82
CA ALA A 185 7.50 -9.07 10.57
C ALA A 185 6.35 -8.93 11.57
N LEU A 186 5.66 -10.03 11.89
CA LEU A 186 4.61 -10.03 12.91
C LEU A 186 5.19 -9.77 14.30
N ALA A 187 6.25 -10.50 14.67
CA ALA A 187 6.92 -10.34 15.97
C ALA A 187 7.50 -8.93 16.17
N SER A 188 7.88 -8.25 15.09
CA SER A 188 8.41 -6.89 15.09
C SER A 188 7.34 -5.81 14.90
N HIS A 189 6.06 -6.18 14.84
CA HIS A 189 4.94 -5.27 14.57
C HIS A 189 5.07 -4.48 13.24
N ILE A 190 5.72 -5.06 12.23
CA ILE A 190 5.76 -4.53 10.86
C ILE A 190 4.44 -4.85 10.15
N VAL A 191 3.88 -6.04 10.42
CA VAL A 191 2.57 -6.46 9.93
C VAL A 191 1.63 -6.74 11.10
N ASP A 192 0.34 -6.63 10.84
CA ASP A 192 -0.70 -6.74 11.87
C ASP A 192 -1.21 -8.18 12.02
N ALA A 193 -1.12 -8.98 10.95
CA ALA A 193 -1.55 -10.38 10.98
C ALA A 193 -0.84 -11.24 9.92
N ILE A 194 -0.77 -12.55 10.21
CA ILE A 194 -0.39 -13.60 9.27
C ILE A 194 -1.40 -14.75 9.40
N PRO A 195 -1.72 -15.49 8.33
CA PRO A 195 -2.62 -16.63 8.41
C PRO A 195 -1.95 -17.85 9.03
N ASP A 196 -2.73 -18.69 9.73
CA ASP A 196 -2.26 -19.99 10.24
C ASP A 196 -1.94 -20.97 9.09
N LYS A 197 -2.68 -20.86 7.99
CA LYS A 197 -2.47 -21.65 6.77
C LYS A 197 -1.50 -20.93 5.84
N GLU A 198 -0.77 -21.73 5.06
CA GLU A 198 0.14 -21.25 4.02
C GLU A 198 -0.62 -20.84 2.75
N GLY A 199 0.06 -20.10 1.88
CA GLY A 199 -0.43 -19.76 0.54
C GLY A 199 -1.12 -18.40 0.44
N VAL A 200 -1.22 -17.93 -0.82
CA VAL A 200 -1.76 -16.60 -1.13
C VAL A 200 -3.23 -16.46 -0.77
N ASP A 201 -4.01 -17.53 -0.94
CA ASP A 201 -5.44 -17.55 -0.64
C ASP A 201 -5.71 -17.40 0.85
N ALA A 202 -4.89 -18.04 1.70
CA ALA A 202 -5.02 -17.92 3.15
C ALA A 202 -4.75 -16.48 3.62
N ALA A 203 -3.73 -15.82 3.06
CA ALA A 203 -3.44 -14.42 3.35
C ALA A 203 -4.57 -13.50 2.88
N PHE A 204 -5.13 -13.78 1.70
CA PHE A 204 -6.20 -12.97 1.13
C PHE A 204 -7.51 -13.10 1.91
N GLU A 205 -7.90 -14.31 2.33
CA GLU A 205 -9.09 -14.51 3.15
C GLU A 205 -8.95 -13.87 4.54
N LEU A 206 -7.76 -13.88 5.13
CA LEU A 206 -7.49 -13.14 6.36
C LEU A 206 -7.59 -11.62 6.14
N ALA A 207 -7.02 -11.10 5.04
CA ALA A 207 -7.14 -9.69 4.69
C ALA A 207 -8.61 -9.27 4.50
N LYS A 208 -9.43 -10.10 3.82
CA LYS A 208 -10.87 -9.88 3.68
C LYS A 208 -11.60 -9.92 5.01
N THR A 209 -11.22 -10.82 5.91
CA THR A 209 -11.79 -10.89 7.26
C THR A 209 -11.56 -9.60 8.03
N ILE A 210 -10.31 -9.09 8.02
CA ILE A 210 -9.96 -7.81 8.65
C ILE A 210 -10.70 -6.65 7.98
N ALA A 211 -10.69 -6.59 6.64
CA ALA A 211 -11.33 -5.52 5.89
C ALA A 211 -12.85 -5.47 6.15
N ARG A 212 -13.55 -6.61 6.18
CA ARG A 212 -14.99 -6.66 6.51
C ARG A 212 -15.27 -6.21 7.93
N LYS A 213 -14.42 -6.55 8.89
CA LYS A 213 -14.55 -6.10 10.29
C LYS A 213 -14.51 -4.57 10.40
N VAL A 214 -13.70 -3.90 9.58
CA VAL A 214 -13.53 -2.44 9.63
C VAL A 214 -14.38 -1.67 8.62
N ALA A 215 -14.93 -2.33 7.60
CA ALA A 215 -15.75 -1.70 6.57
C ALA A 215 -16.90 -0.81 7.12
N PRO A 216 -17.60 -1.16 8.22
CA PRO A 216 -18.63 -0.30 8.79
C PRO A 216 -18.14 1.05 9.33
N LYS A 217 -16.81 1.28 9.39
CA LYS A 217 -16.25 2.59 9.73
C LYS A 217 -16.40 3.59 8.58
N ALA A 218 -16.56 3.14 7.34
CA ALA A 218 -16.77 4.01 6.17
C ALA A 218 -17.98 4.95 6.32
N LYS A 219 -18.97 4.62 7.16
CA LYS A 219 -20.09 5.52 7.50
C LYS A 219 -19.65 6.89 8.04
N ALA A 220 -18.42 7.01 8.54
CA ALA A 220 -17.85 8.28 8.96
C ALA A 220 -17.47 9.20 7.78
N GLY A 221 -17.45 8.69 6.55
CA GLY A 221 -17.14 9.44 5.33
C GLY A 221 -15.74 10.06 5.39
N SER A 222 -15.64 11.32 4.95
CA SER A 222 -14.39 12.09 4.93
C SER A 222 -13.73 12.26 6.30
N ILE A 223 -14.45 12.05 7.41
CA ILE A 223 -13.89 12.12 8.76
C ILE A 223 -12.75 11.10 8.96
N ILE A 224 -12.75 9.96 8.27
CA ILE A 224 -11.62 9.02 8.32
C ILE A 224 -10.34 9.70 7.82
N GLY A 225 -10.41 10.41 6.69
CA GLY A 225 -9.28 11.15 6.13
C GLY A 225 -8.77 12.21 7.11
N LEU A 226 -9.68 13.00 7.71
CA LEU A 226 -9.31 14.03 8.70
C LEU A 226 -8.64 13.44 9.94
N ILE A 227 -9.16 12.33 10.48
CA ILE A 227 -8.51 11.64 11.61
C ILE A 227 -7.11 11.18 11.21
N LYS A 228 -6.92 10.69 9.98
CA LYS A 228 -5.59 10.27 9.50
C LYS A 228 -4.65 11.46 9.33
N GLU A 229 -5.13 12.62 8.87
CA GLU A 229 -4.35 13.85 8.82
C GLU A 229 -3.83 14.24 10.22
N ASP A 230 -4.71 14.19 11.23
CA ASP A 230 -4.34 14.46 12.63
C ASP A 230 -3.43 13.38 13.24
N MET A 231 -3.57 12.12 12.81
CA MET A 231 -2.66 11.05 13.21
C MET A 231 -1.26 11.24 12.61
N TYR A 232 -1.17 11.69 11.36
CA TYR A 232 0.07 11.71 10.58
C TYR A 232 0.48 13.12 10.10
N PRO A 233 0.44 14.19 10.92
CA PRO A 233 0.55 15.56 10.42
C PRO A 233 1.90 15.84 9.76
N GLU A 234 2.99 15.40 10.39
CA GLU A 234 4.34 15.54 9.85
C GLU A 234 4.55 14.69 8.59
N VAL A 235 4.08 13.44 8.61
CA VAL A 235 4.24 12.52 7.48
C VAL A 235 3.48 13.02 6.26
N ALA A 236 2.24 13.48 6.45
CA ALA A 236 1.41 14.06 5.40
C ALA A 236 2.11 15.28 4.77
N ALA A 237 2.61 16.20 5.60
CA ALA A 237 3.36 17.36 5.14
C ALA A 237 4.64 16.97 4.38
N PHE A 238 5.43 16.02 4.91
CA PHE A 238 6.70 15.63 4.31
C PHE A 238 6.55 14.83 3.01
N LEU A 239 5.45 14.11 2.82
CA LEU A 239 5.18 13.41 1.57
C LEU A 239 4.76 14.37 0.43
N LEU A 240 4.29 15.58 0.75
CA LEU A 240 3.92 16.60 -0.24
C LEU A 240 4.96 17.72 -0.39
N ASN A 241 5.80 17.96 0.62
CA ASN A 241 6.73 19.09 0.62
C ASN A 241 8.11 18.69 0.08
N LYS A 242 8.44 19.21 -1.11
CA LYS A 242 9.71 18.98 -1.83
C LYS A 242 10.96 19.47 -1.10
N HIS A 243 10.80 20.28 -0.05
CA HIS A 243 11.91 20.95 0.65
C HIS A 243 11.89 20.76 2.17
N ALA A 244 11.05 19.87 2.69
CA ALA A 244 11.04 19.59 4.10
C ALA A 244 12.35 18.91 4.53
N LYS A 245 13.26 19.72 5.08
CA LYS A 245 14.37 19.26 5.91
C LYS A 245 13.95 19.52 7.35
N LEU A 246 14.14 18.51 8.20
CA LEU A 246 14.12 18.68 9.65
C LEU A 246 15.20 19.68 10.06
#